data_AF-A0A4W5QQT8-F1
#
_entry.id   AF-A0A4W5QQT8-F1
#
_cell.length_a   1.000
_cell.length_b   1.000
_cell.length_c   1.000
_cell.angle_alpha   90.00
_cell.angle_beta   90.00
_cell.angle_gamma   90.00
#
_symmetry.space_group_name_H-M   'P 1'
#
loop_
_entity.id
_entity.type
_entity.pdbx_description
1 polymer ?
#
loop_
_entity_poly.entity_id
_entity_poly.type
_entity_poly.pdbx_seq_one_letter_code
_entity_poly.pdbx_strand_id
1 'polypeptide(L)' 'MTNHGDDCYLFYYSNCAKGDRCPFRHCHAAKGSEVVCSLWQESCCF' A
#
# COMPACT_ATOMS: atom_id res chain seq x y z
N MET A 1 -2.08 16.03 -2.01
CA MET A 1 -2.21 15.15 -0.83
C MET A 1 -1.62 13.82 -1.25
N THR A 2 -0.35 13.58 -0.97
CA THR A 2 0.27 12.28 -1.21
C THR A 2 0.90 11.92 0.13
N ASN A 3 0.08 11.26 0.94
CA ASN A 3 0.34 11.10 2.35
C ASN A 3 1.33 9.94 2.49
N HIS A 4 2.30 10.10 3.39
CA HIS A 4 3.21 9.02 3.76
C HIS A 4 2.37 7.89 4.37
N GLY A 5 2.00 6.89 3.55
CA GLY A 5 1.07 5.83 3.91
C GLY A 5 0.31 5.27 2.71
N ASP A 6 0.12 6.04 1.63
CA ASP A 6 -0.65 5.57 0.49
C ASP A 6 -0.09 4.27 -0.12
N ASP A 7 -0.98 3.30 -0.35
CA ASP A 7 -0.65 2.07 -1.06
C ASP A 7 -0.22 2.38 -2.49
N CYS A 8 0.76 1.63 -2.98
CA CYS A 8 1.19 1.83 -4.36
C CYS A 8 0.06 1.40 -5.29
N TYR A 9 -0.60 2.39 -5.89
CA TYR A 9 -1.65 2.18 -6.88
C TYR A 9 -1.21 1.22 -8.01
N LEU A 10 0.03 1.41 -8.50
CA LEU A 10 0.63 0.56 -9.52
C LEU A 10 0.86 -0.87 -9.03
N PHE A 11 1.13 -1.11 -7.76
CA PHE A 11 1.26 -2.46 -7.21
C PHE A 11 -0.10 -3.12 -7.00
N TYR A 12 -1.12 -2.34 -6.66
CA TYR A 12 -2.50 -2.85 -6.52
C TYR A 12 -3.09 -3.29 -7.86
N TYR A 13 -2.96 -2.44 -8.88
CA TYR A 13 -3.52 -2.68 -10.21
C TYR A 13 -2.55 -3.38 -11.18
N SER A 14 -1.25 -3.34 -10.93
CA SER A 14 -0.23 -3.82 -11.86
C SER A 14 1.06 -4.31 -11.16
N ASN A 15 2.11 -4.57 -11.93
CA ASN A 15 3.43 -4.87 -11.38
C ASN A 15 4.25 -3.57 -11.24
N CYS A 16 4.48 -3.15 -9.99
CA CYS A 16 5.26 -1.95 -9.72
C CYS A 16 6.75 -2.18 -10.04
N ALA A 17 7.24 -1.53 -11.10
CA ALA A 17 8.64 -1.62 -11.52
C ALA A 17 9.65 -1.01 -10.51
N LYS A 18 9.18 -0.28 -9.49
CA LYS A 18 10.05 0.31 -8.45
C LYS A 18 10.55 -0.71 -7.42
N GLY A 19 9.91 -1.88 -7.34
CA GLY A 19 10.27 -2.93 -6.38
C GLY A 19 10.30 -2.40 -4.94
N ASP A 20 11.35 -2.73 -4.20
CA ASP A 20 11.54 -2.32 -2.80
C ASP A 20 11.92 -0.84 -2.62
N ARG A 21 12.29 -0.14 -3.69
CA ARG A 21 12.59 1.30 -3.64
C ARG A 21 11.34 2.16 -3.81
N CYS A 22 10.16 1.54 -3.82
CA CYS A 22 8.92 2.27 -3.94
C CYS A 22 8.68 3.09 -2.66
N PRO A 23 8.48 4.42 -2.77
CA PRO A 23 8.15 5.24 -1.60
C PRO A 23 6.72 5.00 -1.08
N PHE A 24 5.95 4.14 -1.78
CA PHE A 24 4.58 3.76 -1.46
C PHE A 24 4.55 2.33 -0.94
N ARG A 25 3.54 2.03 -0.12
CA ARG A 25 3.46 0.72 0.53
C ARG A 25 3.09 -0.38 -0.45
N HIS A 26 3.83 -1.51 -0.40
CA HIS A 26 3.55 -2.73 -1.16
C HIS A 26 3.09 -3.83 -0.19
N CYS A 27 1.80 -3.86 0.13
CA CYS A 27 1.24 -4.94 0.96
C CYS A 27 0.60 -6.01 0.07
N HIS A 28 1.21 -7.20 -0.03
CA HIS A 28 0.66 -8.31 -0.82
C HIS A 28 -0.73 -8.76 -0.33
N ALA A 29 -1.01 -8.67 0.97
CA ALA A 29 -2.31 -9.01 1.53
C ALA A 29 -3.40 -7.99 1.18
N ALA A 30 -3.01 -6.74 0.90
CA ALA A 30 -3.92 -5.70 0.44
C ALA A 30 -4.21 -5.85 -1.07
N LYS A 31 -3.30 -6.44 -1.86
CA LYS A 31 -3.44 -6.56 -3.31
C LYS A 31 -4.75 -7.25 -3.72
N GLY A 32 -5.69 -6.47 -4.27
CA GLY A 32 -7.03 -6.94 -4.67
C GLY A 32 -8.10 -6.90 -3.56
N SER A 33 -7.77 -6.43 -2.36
CA SER A 33 -8.72 -6.14 -1.28
C SER A 33 -9.03 -4.64 -1.26
N GLU A 34 -10.25 -4.24 -1.56
CA GLU A 34 -10.66 -2.82 -1.45
C GLU A 34 -10.79 -2.37 0.01
N VAL A 35 -10.75 -3.32 0.95
CA VAL A 35 -10.84 -3.07 2.38
C VAL A 35 -9.46 -2.69 2.92
N VAL A 36 -9.34 -1.43 3.32
CA VAL A 36 -8.20 -0.92 4.09
C VAL A 36 -8.22 -1.55 5.49
N CYS A 37 -7.08 -2.07 5.94
CA CYS A 37 -6.94 -2.60 7.29
C CYS A 37 -7.21 -1.50 8.33
N SER A 38 -8.22 -1.68 9.19
CA SER A 38 -8.58 -0.72 10.22
C SER A 38 -7.42 -0.42 11.18
N LEU A 39 -6.64 -1.44 11.56
CA LEU A 39 -5.45 -1.26 12.41
C LEU A 39 -4.36 -0.43 11.72
N TRP A 40 -4.26 -0.51 10.40
CA TRP A 40 -3.33 0.33 9.64
C TRP A 40 -3.82 1.78 9.54
N GLN A 41 -5.12 1.98 9.32
CA GLN A 41 -5.72 3.31 9.33
C GLN A 41 -5.54 4.02 10.68
N GLU A 42 -5.52 3.24 11.77
CA GLU A 42 -5.25 3.69 13.14
C GLU A 42 -3.73 3.85 13.45
N SER A 43 -2.83 3.63 12.47
CA SER A 43 -1.37 3.65 12.64
C SER A 43 -0.81 2.62 13.64
N CYS A 44 -1.58 1.55 13.91
CA CYS A 44 -1.24 0.46 14.83
C CYS A 44 -0.67 -0.78 14.11
N CYS A 45 -0.44 -0.71 12.80
CA CYS A 45 0.15 -1.78 12.00
C CYS A 45 1.47 -1.28 11.39
N PHE A 46 2.58 -1.98 11.70
CA PHE A 46 3.95 -1.65 11.28
C PHE A 46 4.46 -2.63 10.23
#